data_AF-A0A7J5EW28-F1
#
_entry.id   AF-A0A7J5EW28-F1
#
_cell.length_a   1.000
_cell.length_b   1.000
_cell.length_c   1.000
_cell.angle_alpha   90.00
_cell.angle_beta   90.00
_cell.angle_gamma   90.00
#
_symmetry.space_group_name_H-M   'P 1'
#
loop_
_entity.id
_entity.type
_entity.pdbx_description
1 polymer ?
#
loop_
_entity_poly.entity_id
_entity_poly.type
_entity_poly.pdbx_seq_one_letter_code
_entity_poly.pdbx_strand_id
1 'polypeptide(L)'
;MRAIHVVSAISLLTVGAATASAEAPLQQPQAPLAPLAPPGTLVGGGFTPDGTPRGGYIIVGDPQPLPPPDVDDGTYHAPKIFYVNRSGGTYYPGTNDARTNRSTIVGTTRTIPAWNVSATGWNQVMTCLTTMFSRWNVVITDVDPGNVPHWELVTAGRPQDIGMQQGVGGVSPFNCGTIQNSIVFTFAAIYGNDYRSVCETNAQEIAHSFGLDHERLCQDPMTYLTGCGNKSFQNVAAPCGEYSNRACMCGGSTQNSVALLDQRLGLAEPGMVDAGPMPPIDAGPTPAPDAGPTPSPDAGPNPSTDAGTQPQDPDAAINPGDPDAGPGSSDEISAGCGCASGSSSGIPPHLLLAMAVLLIVRSRSRARARARARS
;
A
#
# COMPACT_ATOMS: atom_id res chain seq x y z
N MET A 1 17.89 85.45 -22.45
CA MET A 1 18.17 84.01 -22.64
C MET A 1 18.74 83.46 -21.33
N ARG A 2 17.96 82.68 -20.58
CA ARG A 2 18.39 82.11 -19.28
C ARG A 2 18.79 80.65 -19.52
N ALA A 3 20.05 80.32 -19.21
CA ALA A 3 20.55 78.95 -19.22
C ALA A 3 20.14 78.25 -17.92
N ILE A 4 19.46 77.11 -18.06
CA ILE A 4 19.12 76.21 -16.96
C ILE A 4 20.19 75.12 -16.93
N HIS A 5 21.02 75.12 -15.88
CA HIS A 5 21.93 74.02 -15.61
C HIS A 5 21.17 72.93 -14.83
N VAL A 6 20.96 71.79 -15.47
CA VAL A 6 20.48 70.56 -14.84
C VAL A 6 21.70 69.77 -14.38
N VAL A 7 21.88 69.63 -13.07
CA VAL A 7 22.89 68.76 -12.47
C VAL A 7 22.26 67.39 -12.25
N SER A 8 22.63 66.43 -13.10
CA SER A 8 22.29 65.01 -12.89
C SER A 8 23.24 64.39 -11.87
N ALA A 9 22.72 64.08 -10.69
CA ALA A 9 23.41 63.25 -9.71
C ALA A 9 23.26 61.77 -10.10
N ILE A 10 24.36 61.14 -10.50
CA ILE A 10 24.46 59.70 -10.71
C ILE A 10 24.73 59.04 -9.36
N SER A 11 23.70 58.43 -8.77
CA SER A 11 23.86 57.55 -7.61
C SER A 11 24.35 56.18 -8.07
N LEU A 12 25.62 55.88 -7.80
CA LEU A 12 26.13 54.50 -7.88
C LEU A 12 25.51 53.67 -6.75
N LEU A 13 24.55 52.81 -7.08
CA LEU A 13 24.17 51.69 -6.21
C LEU A 13 25.21 50.58 -6.36
N THR A 14 25.99 50.36 -5.31
CA THR A 14 26.79 49.14 -5.14
C THR A 14 25.87 47.99 -4.78
N VAL A 15 25.66 47.07 -5.73
CA VAL A 15 24.99 45.78 -5.48
C VAL A 15 26.00 44.89 -4.75
N GLY A 16 25.83 44.71 -3.45
CA GLY A 16 26.58 43.73 -2.68
C GLY A 16 26.11 42.32 -3.06
N ALA A 17 27.00 41.51 -3.63
CA ALA A 17 26.75 40.10 -3.85
C ALA A 17 26.62 39.39 -2.49
N ALA A 18 25.40 39.07 -2.09
CA ALA A 18 25.15 38.18 -0.96
C ALA A 18 25.52 36.75 -1.39
N THR A 19 26.69 36.28 -0.96
CA THR A 19 27.04 34.86 -1.03
C THR A 19 26.15 34.10 -0.07
N ALA A 20 25.08 33.48 -0.58
CA ALA A 20 24.34 32.48 0.17
C ALA A 20 25.26 31.27 0.36
N SER A 21 25.83 31.13 1.55
CA SER A 21 26.51 29.91 1.96
C SER A 21 25.47 28.80 1.97
N ALA A 22 25.58 27.84 1.05
CA ALA A 22 24.83 26.60 1.14
C ALA A 22 25.19 25.94 2.48
N GLU A 23 24.25 25.92 3.42
CA GLU A 23 24.38 25.09 4.62
C GLU A 23 24.51 23.64 4.13
N ALA A 24 25.68 23.04 4.37
CA ALA A 24 25.87 21.63 4.13
C ALA A 24 24.76 20.87 4.88
N PRO A 25 24.08 19.90 4.26
CA PRO A 25 23.04 19.14 4.92
C PRO A 25 23.64 18.53 6.18
N LEU A 26 23.08 18.91 7.34
CA LEU A 26 23.50 18.40 8.63
C LEU A 26 23.38 16.87 8.58
N GLN A 27 24.51 16.18 8.44
CA GLN A 27 24.60 14.75 8.68
C GLN A 27 24.23 14.53 10.14
N GLN A 28 22.98 14.15 10.37
CA GLN A 28 22.55 13.73 11.69
C GLN A 28 23.43 12.55 12.12
N PRO A 29 24.01 12.57 13.34
CA PRO A 29 24.78 11.45 13.84
C PRO A 29 23.90 10.20 13.79
N GLN A 30 24.34 9.19 13.02
CA GLN A 30 23.64 7.94 12.86
C GLN A 30 23.60 7.23 14.22
N ALA A 31 22.44 7.28 14.88
CA ALA A 31 22.16 6.38 15.98
C ALA A 31 22.34 4.93 15.50
N PRO A 32 22.78 3.99 16.35
CA PRO A 32 22.86 2.59 15.97
C PRO A 32 21.51 2.14 15.42
N LEU A 33 21.52 1.52 14.24
CA LEU A 33 20.32 1.01 13.59
C LEU A 33 19.60 0.09 14.58
N ALA A 34 18.34 0.40 14.88
CA ALA A 34 17.50 -0.57 15.56
C ALA A 34 17.46 -1.83 14.68
N PRO A 35 17.54 -3.04 15.26
CA PRO A 35 17.39 -4.24 14.45
C PRO A 35 16.06 -4.16 13.72
N LEU A 36 16.11 -4.19 12.39
CA LEU A 36 14.91 -4.23 11.56
C LEU A 36 14.03 -5.38 12.03
N ALA A 37 12.73 -5.17 12.06
CA ALA A 37 11.80 -6.26 12.31
C ALA A 37 12.05 -7.37 11.27
N PRO A 38 11.85 -8.66 11.61
CA PRO A 38 12.12 -9.75 10.68
C PRO A 38 11.37 -9.60 9.34
N PRO A 39 11.95 -10.04 8.22
CA PRO A 39 11.24 -10.09 6.94
C PRO A 39 9.89 -10.82 7.06
N GLY A 40 8.87 -10.30 6.38
CA GLY A 40 7.49 -10.76 6.47
C GLY A 40 6.67 -10.12 7.61
N THR A 41 7.29 -9.30 8.47
CA THR A 41 6.56 -8.58 9.52
C THR A 41 5.74 -7.44 8.93
N LEU A 42 4.42 -7.47 9.13
CA LEU A 42 3.53 -6.33 8.91
C LEU A 42 3.70 -5.32 10.04
N VAL A 43 3.99 -4.08 9.69
CA VAL A 43 4.08 -2.94 10.61
C VAL A 43 2.95 -1.98 10.29
N GLY A 44 2.19 -1.60 11.32
CA GLY A 44 1.02 -0.76 11.16
C GLY A 44 -0.24 -1.53 10.70
N GLY A 45 -1.08 -0.87 9.92
CA GLY A 45 -2.41 -1.34 9.51
C GLY A 45 -3.50 -1.18 10.57
N GLY A 46 -4.66 -1.74 10.27
CA GLY A 46 -5.83 -1.77 11.16
C GLY A 46 -6.61 -0.46 11.21
N PHE A 47 -7.55 -0.39 12.15
CA PHE A 47 -8.42 0.78 12.33
C PHE A 47 -7.85 1.75 13.36
N THR A 48 -7.97 3.06 13.09
CA THR A 48 -7.87 4.05 14.18
C THR A 48 -9.09 4.01 15.10
N PRO A 49 -9.04 4.65 16.28
CA PRO A 49 -10.19 4.73 17.18
C PRO A 49 -11.47 5.31 16.54
N ASP A 50 -11.33 6.11 15.48
CA ASP A 50 -12.45 6.66 14.69
C ASP A 50 -12.96 5.72 13.57
N GLY A 51 -12.39 4.51 13.46
CA GLY A 51 -12.76 3.52 12.45
C GLY A 51 -12.15 3.76 11.06
N THR A 52 -11.25 4.72 10.90
CA THR A 52 -10.57 4.95 9.62
C THR A 52 -9.56 3.83 9.36
N PRO A 53 -9.58 3.20 8.16
CA PRO A 53 -8.56 2.24 7.77
C PRO A 53 -7.17 2.88 7.71
N ARG A 54 -6.12 2.10 8.01
CA ARG A 54 -4.72 2.57 7.94
C ARG A 54 -3.88 1.73 7.01
N GLY A 55 -3.03 2.42 6.25
CA GLY A 55 -1.95 1.84 5.48
C GLY A 55 -0.87 1.24 6.37
N GLY A 56 -0.17 0.22 5.93
CA GLY A 56 0.93 -0.40 6.67
C GLY A 56 1.98 -0.92 5.70
N TYR A 57 3.04 -1.54 6.20
CA TYR A 57 4.05 -2.11 5.30
C TYR A 57 4.60 -3.43 5.80
N ILE A 58 5.06 -4.25 4.88
CA ILE A 58 5.72 -5.51 5.17
C ILE A 58 7.22 -5.33 5.00
N ILE A 59 7.98 -5.61 6.05
CA ILE A 59 9.44 -5.65 5.94
C ILE A 59 9.82 -6.73 4.93
N VAL A 60 10.51 -6.34 3.88
CA VAL A 60 11.14 -7.29 2.97
C VAL A 60 12.63 -7.38 3.30
N GLY A 61 13.25 -8.51 2.99
CA GLY A 61 14.70 -8.65 3.11
C GLY A 61 15.44 -7.62 2.27
N ASP A 62 16.77 -7.59 2.43
CA ASP A 62 17.62 -6.70 1.64
C ASP A 62 17.23 -6.79 0.15
N PRO A 63 17.13 -5.63 -0.52
CA PRO A 63 16.71 -5.61 -1.91
C PRO A 63 17.58 -6.58 -2.69
N GLN A 64 16.97 -7.28 -3.66
CA GLN A 64 17.77 -7.96 -4.68
C GLN A 64 18.89 -7.00 -5.12
N PRO A 65 20.13 -7.49 -5.35
CA PRO A 65 21.19 -6.65 -5.85
C PRO A 65 20.61 -5.86 -7.01
N LEU A 66 20.61 -4.54 -6.83
CA LEU A 66 20.03 -3.62 -7.79
C LEU A 66 20.55 -4.05 -9.18
N PRO A 67 19.73 -4.04 -10.25
CA PRO A 67 20.35 -3.80 -11.54
C PRO A 67 21.28 -2.60 -11.33
N PRO A 68 22.55 -2.68 -11.77
CA PRO A 68 23.54 -1.65 -11.47
C PRO A 68 22.86 -0.30 -11.67
N PRO A 69 22.92 0.61 -10.67
CA PRO A 69 22.29 1.92 -10.82
C PRO A 69 22.66 2.42 -12.20
N ASP A 70 21.68 2.92 -12.96
CA ASP A 70 21.98 3.67 -14.17
C ASP A 70 23.10 4.61 -13.76
N VAL A 71 24.29 4.37 -14.34
CA VAL A 71 25.52 4.99 -13.88
C VAL A 71 25.25 6.48 -13.88
N ASP A 72 25.27 7.07 -12.69
CA ASP A 72 25.02 8.49 -12.48
C ASP A 72 26.21 9.25 -13.07
N ASP A 73 26.20 9.39 -14.40
CA ASP A 73 27.22 10.03 -15.21
C ASP A 73 26.99 11.55 -15.30
N GLY A 74 26.11 12.07 -14.44
CA GLY A 74 25.65 13.46 -14.48
C GLY A 74 24.56 13.71 -15.53
N THR A 75 24.06 12.67 -16.19
CA THR A 75 22.92 12.78 -17.10
C THR A 75 21.61 12.70 -16.31
N TYR A 76 20.68 13.55 -16.71
CA TYR A 76 19.30 13.61 -16.23
C TYR A 76 18.72 12.21 -15.91
N HIS A 77 18.37 11.96 -14.64
CA HIS A 77 17.67 10.74 -14.27
C HIS A 77 16.30 10.74 -14.95
N ALA A 78 15.98 9.66 -15.69
CA ALA A 78 14.65 9.52 -16.27
C ALA A 78 13.58 9.61 -15.16
N PRO A 79 12.41 10.26 -15.43
CA PRO A 79 11.35 10.35 -14.45
C PRO A 79 10.89 8.95 -14.03
N LYS A 80 10.60 8.79 -12.74
CA LYS A 80 10.02 7.53 -12.24
C LYS A 80 8.55 7.45 -12.60
N ILE A 81 8.10 6.32 -13.12
CA ILE A 81 6.70 6.14 -13.51
C ILE A 81 5.94 5.52 -12.35
N PHE A 82 4.88 6.20 -11.90
CA PHE A 82 3.89 5.69 -10.97
C PHE A 82 2.62 5.35 -11.75
N TYR A 83 2.42 4.05 -11.99
CA TYR A 83 1.20 3.55 -12.61
C TYR A 83 0.13 3.33 -11.54
N VAL A 84 -0.98 4.06 -11.62
CA VAL A 84 -2.09 3.97 -10.67
C VAL A 84 -3.17 3.06 -11.27
N ASN A 85 -3.23 1.82 -10.79
CA ASN A 85 -4.10 0.79 -11.35
C ASN A 85 -5.42 0.66 -10.58
N ARG A 86 -6.53 1.21 -11.12
CA ARG A 86 -7.89 0.96 -10.59
C ARG A 86 -8.56 -0.30 -11.13
N SER A 87 -8.01 -0.90 -12.17
CA SER A 87 -8.59 -2.06 -12.87
C SER A 87 -8.36 -3.36 -12.10
N GLY A 88 -7.50 -3.35 -11.08
CA GLY A 88 -7.10 -4.56 -10.37
C GLY A 88 -6.20 -5.43 -11.24
N GLY A 89 -6.18 -6.74 -11.00
CA GLY A 89 -5.31 -7.64 -11.76
C GLY A 89 -5.06 -8.96 -11.04
N THR A 90 -4.24 -9.82 -11.65
CA THR A 90 -3.75 -11.05 -11.04
C THR A 90 -2.27 -10.90 -10.70
N TYR A 91 -1.96 -11.10 -9.43
CA TYR A 91 -0.63 -10.92 -8.86
C TYR A 91 -0.08 -12.25 -8.37
N TYR A 92 1.22 -12.45 -8.58
CA TYR A 92 1.92 -13.68 -8.29
C TYR A 92 2.93 -13.47 -7.14
N PRO A 93 3.15 -14.47 -6.29
CA PRO A 93 4.21 -14.41 -5.29
C PRO A 93 5.57 -14.32 -5.98
N GLY A 94 6.47 -13.51 -5.41
CA GLY A 94 7.86 -13.46 -5.83
C GLY A 94 8.54 -12.14 -5.50
N THR A 95 9.76 -11.98 -6.00
CA THR A 95 10.45 -10.69 -6.02
C THR A 95 9.58 -9.64 -6.69
N ASN A 96 9.54 -8.43 -6.11
CA ASN A 96 8.80 -7.30 -6.65
C ASN A 96 9.22 -6.98 -8.09
N ASP A 97 8.25 -7.05 -9.00
CA ASP A 97 8.38 -6.60 -10.39
C ASP A 97 6.99 -6.36 -11.00
N ALA A 98 6.60 -5.09 -11.07
CA ALA A 98 5.33 -4.63 -11.64
C ALA A 98 5.14 -5.05 -13.11
N ARG A 99 6.23 -5.19 -13.88
CA ARG A 99 6.16 -5.60 -15.30
C ARG A 99 5.65 -7.04 -15.49
N THR A 100 5.69 -7.85 -14.43
CA THR A 100 5.27 -9.25 -14.44
C THR A 100 4.26 -9.57 -13.33
N ASN A 101 3.66 -8.54 -12.73
CA ASN A 101 2.71 -8.63 -11.61
C ASN A 101 3.23 -9.48 -10.44
N ARG A 102 4.53 -9.44 -10.15
CA ARG A 102 5.12 -10.16 -9.02
C ARG A 102 5.27 -9.25 -7.82
N SER A 103 4.79 -9.71 -6.67
CA SER A 103 4.86 -8.96 -5.42
C SER A 103 5.33 -9.85 -4.27
N THR A 104 6.14 -9.28 -3.40
CA THR A 104 6.55 -9.93 -2.14
C THR A 104 5.45 -9.94 -1.09
N ILE A 105 4.35 -9.20 -1.30
CA ILE A 105 3.23 -9.11 -0.36
C ILE A 105 2.31 -10.32 -0.48
N VAL A 106 2.07 -10.81 -1.70
CA VAL A 106 1.16 -11.93 -1.92
C VAL A 106 1.88 -13.26 -1.72
N GLY A 107 1.37 -14.12 -0.82
CA GLY A 107 1.96 -15.44 -0.55
C GLY A 107 1.53 -16.54 -1.53
N THR A 108 0.48 -16.30 -2.30
CA THR A 108 -0.07 -17.19 -3.35
C THR A 108 -0.60 -16.31 -4.48
N THR A 109 -0.92 -16.87 -5.65
CA THR A 109 -1.59 -16.10 -6.70
C THR A 109 -2.90 -15.51 -6.19
N ARG A 110 -3.09 -14.20 -6.40
CA ARG A 110 -4.28 -13.45 -5.97
C ARG A 110 -4.86 -12.68 -7.14
N THR A 111 -6.19 -12.61 -7.20
CA THR A 111 -6.89 -11.74 -8.15
C THR A 111 -7.59 -10.64 -7.37
N ILE A 112 -7.27 -9.40 -7.72
CA ILE A 112 -7.83 -8.19 -7.13
C ILE A 112 -8.87 -7.65 -8.10
N PRO A 113 -10.14 -7.52 -7.68
CA PRO A 113 -11.19 -6.99 -8.54
C PRO A 113 -11.00 -5.49 -8.76
N ALA A 114 -11.40 -5.02 -9.95
CA ALA A 114 -11.43 -3.60 -10.28
C ALA A 114 -12.24 -2.79 -9.26
N TRP A 115 -11.81 -1.57 -8.99
CA TRP A 115 -12.59 -0.61 -8.22
C TRP A 115 -13.67 0.03 -9.10
N ASN A 116 -14.93 -0.22 -8.74
CA ASN A 116 -16.08 0.41 -9.40
C ASN A 116 -16.22 1.88 -8.99
N VAL A 117 -15.34 2.73 -9.49
CA VAL A 117 -15.30 4.17 -9.23
C VAL A 117 -15.83 4.96 -10.43
N SER A 118 -16.54 6.05 -10.17
CA SER A 118 -16.94 6.98 -11.23
C SER A 118 -15.72 7.69 -11.84
N ALA A 119 -15.83 8.14 -13.10
CA ALA A 119 -14.78 8.94 -13.74
C ALA A 119 -14.42 10.19 -12.91
N THR A 120 -15.43 10.87 -12.34
CA THR A 120 -15.21 12.03 -11.47
C THR A 120 -14.43 11.66 -10.20
N GLY A 121 -14.78 10.57 -9.54
CA GLY A 121 -14.07 10.11 -8.34
C GLY A 121 -12.62 9.71 -8.64
N TRP A 122 -12.41 9.02 -9.75
CA TRP A 122 -11.07 8.66 -10.21
C TRP A 122 -10.22 9.89 -10.51
N ASN A 123 -10.78 10.88 -11.22
CA ASN A 123 -10.07 12.13 -11.52
C ASN A 123 -9.66 12.89 -10.25
N GLN A 124 -10.45 12.80 -9.16
CA GLN A 124 -10.07 13.38 -7.88
C GLN A 124 -8.86 12.67 -7.24
N VAL A 125 -8.80 11.34 -7.32
CA VAL A 125 -7.63 10.57 -6.84
C VAL A 125 -6.39 10.94 -7.65
N MET A 126 -6.48 10.91 -8.98
CA MET A 126 -5.36 11.22 -9.88
C MET A 126 -4.86 12.65 -9.69
N THR A 127 -5.76 13.64 -9.68
CA THR A 127 -5.39 15.06 -9.45
C THR A 127 -4.70 15.24 -8.11
N CYS A 128 -5.21 14.57 -7.07
CA CYS A 128 -4.64 14.62 -5.73
C CYS A 128 -3.20 14.05 -5.69
N LEU A 129 -2.97 12.89 -6.31
CA LEU A 129 -1.64 12.29 -6.39
C LEU A 129 -0.68 13.16 -7.21
N THR A 130 -1.09 13.64 -8.39
CA THR A 130 -0.28 14.53 -9.23
C THR A 130 0.12 15.79 -8.46
N THR A 131 -0.81 16.38 -7.71
CA THR A 131 -0.50 17.55 -6.86
C THR A 131 0.50 17.20 -5.78
N MET A 132 0.30 16.07 -5.07
CA MET A 132 1.13 15.68 -3.94
C MET A 132 2.58 15.38 -4.35
N PHE A 133 2.79 14.81 -5.53
CA PHE A 133 4.12 14.46 -6.05
C PHE A 133 4.73 15.48 -7.01
N SER A 134 4.05 16.61 -7.28
CA SER A 134 4.48 17.64 -8.24
C SER A 134 5.87 18.24 -8.01
N ARG A 135 6.45 18.06 -6.81
CA ARG A 135 7.83 18.48 -6.49
C ARG A 135 8.90 17.60 -7.15
N TRP A 136 8.60 16.34 -7.43
CA TRP A 136 9.61 15.34 -7.79
C TRP A 136 9.54 14.92 -9.26
N ASN A 137 10.63 14.35 -9.76
CA ASN A 137 10.76 13.86 -11.13
C ASN A 137 10.00 12.53 -11.31
N VAL A 138 8.67 12.62 -11.24
CA VAL A 138 7.74 11.50 -11.31
C VAL A 138 6.69 11.76 -12.36
N VAL A 139 6.35 10.73 -13.13
CA VAL A 139 5.20 10.68 -14.02
C VAL A 139 4.12 9.85 -13.36
N ILE A 140 2.96 10.45 -13.09
CA ILE A 140 1.78 9.73 -12.59
C ILE A 140 0.86 9.45 -13.77
N THR A 141 0.54 8.18 -14.00
CA THR A 141 -0.29 7.73 -15.13
C THR A 141 -1.29 6.68 -14.67
N ASP A 142 -2.47 6.62 -15.30
CA ASP A 142 -3.42 5.51 -15.18
C ASP A 142 -3.44 4.61 -16.42
N VAL A 143 -2.49 4.81 -17.34
CA VAL A 143 -2.21 3.94 -18.48
C VAL A 143 -1.08 2.99 -18.11
N ASP A 144 -1.32 1.69 -18.27
CA ASP A 144 -0.35 0.62 -18.01
C ASP A 144 0.91 0.82 -18.88
N PRO A 145 2.10 0.98 -18.29
CA PRO A 145 3.36 1.13 -19.02
C PRO A 145 3.86 -0.16 -19.70
N GLY A 146 3.20 -1.29 -19.47
CA GLY A 146 3.62 -2.61 -19.95
C GLY A 146 4.98 -3.00 -19.36
N ASN A 147 5.95 -3.31 -20.23
CA ASN A 147 7.27 -3.78 -19.80
C ASN A 147 8.27 -2.65 -19.46
N VAL A 148 7.83 -1.39 -19.46
CA VAL A 148 8.65 -0.25 -19.01
C VAL A 148 8.81 -0.30 -17.49
N PRO A 149 10.00 -0.10 -16.91
CA PRO A 149 10.17 -0.03 -15.45
C PRO A 149 9.25 1.02 -14.81
N HIS A 150 8.49 0.62 -13.80
CA HIS A 150 7.51 1.47 -13.13
C HIS A 150 7.16 0.91 -11.74
N TRP A 151 6.68 1.78 -10.86
CA TRP A 151 6.04 1.40 -9.62
C TRP A 151 4.54 1.33 -9.82
N GLU A 152 3.90 0.27 -9.34
CA GLU A 152 2.46 0.08 -9.48
C GLU A 152 1.74 0.33 -8.15
N LEU A 153 0.76 1.22 -8.19
CA LEU A 153 -0.17 1.51 -7.10
C LEU A 153 -1.52 0.88 -7.42
N VAL A 154 -1.71 -0.36 -6.98
CA VAL A 154 -2.96 -1.11 -7.15
C VAL A 154 -4.03 -0.49 -6.26
N THR A 155 -4.81 0.43 -6.83
CA THR A 155 -5.85 1.20 -6.17
C THR A 155 -7.20 0.52 -6.37
N ALA A 156 -7.33 -0.69 -5.84
CA ALA A 156 -8.45 -1.57 -6.13
C ALA A 156 -8.75 -2.55 -4.99
N GLY A 157 -9.84 -3.30 -5.14
CA GLY A 157 -10.21 -4.39 -4.23
C GLY A 157 -10.33 -4.02 -2.75
N ARG A 158 -10.19 -5.06 -1.93
CA ARG A 158 -10.34 -5.09 -0.46
C ARG A 158 -9.14 -5.80 0.16
N PRO A 159 -8.83 -5.55 1.44
CA PRO A 159 -7.70 -6.20 2.10
C PRO A 159 -7.77 -7.73 2.05
N GLN A 160 -8.98 -8.31 2.10
CA GLN A 160 -9.18 -9.76 2.05
C GLN A 160 -8.78 -10.40 0.72
N ASP A 161 -8.74 -9.63 -0.37
CA ASP A 161 -8.40 -10.15 -1.70
C ASP A 161 -6.95 -10.66 -1.75
N ILE A 162 -6.09 -10.16 -0.86
CA ILE A 162 -4.71 -10.65 -0.68
C ILE A 162 -4.44 -11.25 0.72
N GLY A 163 -5.48 -11.48 1.52
CA GLY A 163 -5.37 -12.10 2.84
C GLY A 163 -5.03 -11.14 4.00
N MET A 164 -5.14 -9.83 3.79
CA MET A 164 -4.99 -8.85 4.88
C MET A 164 -6.25 -8.79 5.76
N GLN A 165 -6.05 -8.37 7.02
CA GLN A 165 -7.12 -8.20 7.98
C GLN A 165 -8.04 -7.02 7.64
N GLN A 166 -9.26 -7.05 8.18
CA GLN A 166 -10.17 -5.91 8.07
C GLN A 166 -9.56 -4.66 8.73
N GLY A 167 -9.71 -3.51 8.08
CA GLY A 167 -9.18 -2.22 8.55
C GLY A 167 -7.82 -1.86 8.00
N VAL A 168 -7.12 -2.78 7.34
CA VAL A 168 -5.95 -2.41 6.53
C VAL A 168 -6.43 -1.60 5.32
N GLY A 169 -5.97 -0.36 5.24
CA GLY A 169 -6.27 0.61 4.17
C GLY A 169 -5.38 0.45 2.94
N GLY A 170 -4.14 0.07 3.17
CA GLY A 170 -3.16 -0.25 2.15
C GLY A 170 -2.00 -1.06 2.71
N VAL A 171 -1.16 -1.59 1.82
CA VAL A 171 0.07 -2.27 2.19
C VAL A 171 1.13 -2.17 1.09
N SER A 172 2.37 -1.85 1.50
CA SER A 172 3.56 -1.76 0.66
C SER A 172 4.67 -2.71 1.14
N PRO A 173 5.56 -3.20 0.25
CA PRO A 173 6.84 -3.71 0.72
C PRO A 173 7.68 -2.55 1.27
N PHE A 174 8.56 -2.85 2.22
CA PHE A 174 9.42 -1.84 2.85
C PHE A 174 10.83 -2.38 3.10
N ASN A 175 11.80 -1.54 2.81
CA ASN A 175 13.18 -1.60 3.32
C ASN A 175 13.73 -0.17 3.36
N CYS A 176 14.97 0.01 3.80
CA CYS A 176 15.58 1.34 3.93
C CYS A 176 16.16 1.93 2.63
N GLY A 177 15.87 1.27 1.50
CA GLY A 177 16.30 1.69 0.18
C GLY A 177 15.11 2.00 -0.73
N THR A 178 15.39 1.97 -2.03
CA THR A 178 14.35 1.99 -3.06
C THR A 178 14.08 0.57 -3.50
N ILE A 179 12.82 0.14 -3.43
CA ILE A 179 12.37 -1.15 -3.96
C ILE A 179 11.94 -0.92 -5.39
N GLN A 180 12.82 -1.22 -6.34
CA GLN A 180 12.57 -1.04 -7.77
C GLN A 180 11.37 -1.88 -8.23
N ASN A 181 10.55 -1.31 -9.10
CA ASN A 181 9.37 -1.95 -9.68
C ASN A 181 8.41 -2.57 -8.65
N SER A 182 8.31 -1.99 -7.45
CA SER A 182 7.40 -2.52 -6.44
C SER A 182 5.94 -2.31 -6.79
N ILE A 183 5.13 -3.23 -6.27
CA ILE A 183 3.68 -3.20 -6.33
C ILE A 183 3.20 -2.90 -4.91
N VAL A 184 2.45 -1.81 -4.76
CA VAL A 184 1.79 -1.42 -3.52
C VAL A 184 0.28 -1.54 -3.68
N PHE A 185 -0.43 -1.86 -2.59
CA PHE A 185 -1.88 -2.05 -2.63
C PHE A 185 -2.58 -1.00 -1.80
N THR A 186 -3.54 -0.29 -2.39
CA THR A 186 -4.49 0.57 -1.68
C THR A 186 -5.89 -0.01 -1.88
N PHE A 187 -6.51 -0.47 -0.80
CA PHE A 187 -7.76 -1.20 -0.85
C PHE A 187 -8.97 -0.28 -1.01
N ALA A 188 -9.07 0.36 -2.18
CA ALA A 188 -9.97 1.49 -2.43
C ALA A 188 -11.47 1.19 -2.15
N ALA A 189 -11.90 -0.07 -2.26
CA ALA A 189 -13.31 -0.43 -2.07
C ALA A 189 -13.82 -0.24 -0.63
N ILE A 190 -12.93 -0.09 0.37
CA ILE A 190 -13.33 0.12 1.77
C ILE A 190 -13.51 1.60 2.14
N TYR A 191 -13.07 2.53 1.27
CA TYR A 191 -13.15 3.98 1.51
C TYR A 191 -14.45 4.62 1.00
N GLY A 192 -15.26 3.87 0.25
CA GLY A 192 -16.48 4.40 -0.37
C GLY A 192 -16.17 5.56 -1.32
N ASN A 193 -16.71 6.75 -1.02
CA ASN A 193 -16.50 7.96 -1.81
C ASN A 193 -15.47 8.92 -1.20
N ASP A 194 -14.70 8.48 -0.20
CA ASP A 194 -13.60 9.28 0.36
C ASP A 194 -12.35 9.17 -0.51
N TYR A 195 -12.41 9.79 -1.68
CA TYR A 195 -11.33 9.78 -2.67
C TYR A 195 -10.06 10.46 -2.16
N ARG A 196 -10.20 11.38 -1.19
CA ARG A 196 -9.07 12.03 -0.55
C ARG A 196 -8.27 11.03 0.29
N SER A 197 -8.94 10.24 1.12
CA SER A 197 -8.28 9.19 1.90
C SER A 197 -7.64 8.10 1.03
N VAL A 198 -8.25 7.75 -0.11
CA VAL A 198 -7.63 6.84 -1.11
C VAL A 198 -6.32 7.43 -1.65
N CYS A 199 -6.32 8.70 -2.05
CA CYS A 199 -5.10 9.39 -2.50
C CYS A 199 -4.01 9.44 -1.41
N GLU A 200 -4.36 9.80 -0.18
CA GLU A 200 -3.40 9.87 0.93
C GLU A 200 -2.83 8.48 1.27
N THR A 201 -3.65 7.43 1.19
CA THR A 201 -3.19 6.05 1.37
C THR A 201 -2.25 5.65 0.22
N ASN A 202 -2.62 5.92 -1.03
CA ASN A 202 -1.72 5.68 -2.17
C ASN A 202 -0.34 6.35 -1.99
N ALA A 203 -0.33 7.61 -1.56
CA ALA A 203 0.90 8.35 -1.31
C ALA A 203 1.72 7.75 -0.17
N GLN A 204 1.06 7.33 0.91
CA GLN A 204 1.70 6.65 2.03
C GLN A 204 2.34 5.32 1.57
N GLU A 205 1.57 4.50 0.85
CA GLU A 205 2.03 3.18 0.43
C GLU A 205 3.21 3.26 -0.55
N ILE A 206 3.13 4.11 -1.58
CA ILE A 206 4.23 4.24 -2.52
C ILE A 206 5.50 4.80 -1.86
N ALA A 207 5.36 5.68 -0.87
CA ALA A 207 6.48 6.23 -0.12
C ALA A 207 7.25 5.17 0.69
N HIS A 208 6.59 4.13 1.18
CA HIS A 208 7.26 2.98 1.82
C HIS A 208 8.22 2.26 0.88
N SER A 209 7.93 2.23 -0.44
CA SER A 209 8.84 1.69 -1.45
C SER A 209 10.11 2.53 -1.66
N PHE A 210 10.16 3.74 -1.10
CA PHE A 210 11.32 4.63 -1.08
C PHE A 210 11.93 4.78 0.33
N GLY A 211 11.54 3.91 1.26
CA GLY A 211 12.12 3.80 2.59
C GLY A 211 11.61 4.81 3.61
N LEU A 212 10.48 5.48 3.34
CA LEU A 212 9.81 6.29 4.34
C LEU A 212 9.08 5.38 5.33
N ASP A 213 9.33 5.59 6.61
CA ASP A 213 8.63 4.96 7.72
C ASP A 213 7.33 5.72 8.03
N HIS A 214 6.50 5.21 8.93
CA HIS A 214 5.44 6.00 9.56
C HIS A 214 6.04 7.10 10.44
N GLU A 215 5.41 8.28 10.43
CA GLU A 215 5.77 9.41 11.29
C GLU A 215 4.58 10.03 12.01
N ARG A 216 4.86 10.80 13.06
CA ARG A 216 3.88 11.42 13.94
C ARG A 216 3.77 12.93 13.69
N LEU A 217 3.59 13.31 12.43
CA LEU A 217 3.26 14.66 12.00
C LEU A 217 1.93 14.65 11.25
N CYS A 218 0.88 15.23 11.84
CA CYS A 218 -0.50 15.05 11.37
C CYS A 218 -0.70 15.42 9.90
N GLN A 219 -0.07 16.50 9.45
CA GLN A 219 -0.18 17.03 8.09
C GLN A 219 0.54 16.18 7.05
N ASP A 220 1.38 15.21 7.44
CA ASP A 220 2.12 14.35 6.53
C ASP A 220 1.33 13.06 6.20
N PRO A 221 1.26 12.59 4.94
CA PRO A 221 0.57 11.34 4.60
C PRO A 221 1.15 10.11 5.31
N MET A 222 2.40 10.15 5.80
CA MET A 222 3.03 9.05 6.52
C MET A 222 2.49 8.84 7.95
N THR A 223 1.44 9.56 8.37
CA THR A 223 0.93 9.53 9.74
C THR A 223 -0.44 8.87 9.92
N TYR A 224 -0.65 8.27 11.10
CA TYR A 224 -1.96 7.78 11.54
C TYR A 224 -2.78 8.82 12.28
N LEU A 225 -2.19 9.98 12.59
CA LEU A 225 -2.91 11.08 13.22
C LEU A 225 -4.01 11.60 12.30
N THR A 226 -5.12 12.05 12.91
CA THR A 226 -6.30 12.58 12.21
C THR A 226 -6.67 13.98 12.69
N GLY A 227 -7.60 14.62 11.98
CA GLY A 227 -8.17 15.91 12.38
C GLY A 227 -7.39 17.15 11.91
N CYS A 228 -6.38 16.97 11.06
CA CYS A 228 -5.56 18.06 10.51
C CYS A 228 -5.93 18.46 9.06
N GLY A 229 -7.01 17.90 8.51
CA GLY A 229 -7.43 18.16 7.14
C GLY A 229 -6.58 17.41 6.11
N ASN A 230 -6.49 17.98 4.92
CA ASN A 230 -5.77 17.40 3.79
C ASN A 230 -4.25 17.35 4.07
N LYS A 231 -3.65 16.18 3.85
CA LYS A 231 -2.23 15.92 4.06
C LYS A 231 -1.34 16.20 2.83
N SER A 232 -0.09 16.53 3.05
CA SER A 232 0.94 16.56 2.01
C SER A 232 2.28 16.27 2.65
N PHE A 233 3.25 15.79 1.89
CA PHE A 233 4.59 15.58 2.45
C PHE A 233 5.16 16.88 3.03
N GLN A 234 5.65 16.81 4.26
CA GLN A 234 6.14 17.95 5.02
C GLN A 234 7.65 17.94 5.06
N ASN A 235 8.26 19.10 4.80
CA ASN A 235 9.71 19.27 4.95
C ASN A 235 10.07 19.54 6.41
N VAL A 236 9.78 18.58 7.29
CA VAL A 236 9.98 18.66 8.73
C VAL A 236 10.51 17.33 9.23
N ALA A 237 11.53 17.34 10.08
CA ALA A 237 11.97 16.15 10.78
C ALA A 237 10.93 15.77 11.86
N ALA A 238 10.11 14.76 11.59
CA ALA A 238 9.03 14.30 12.45
C ALA A 238 9.41 13.00 13.20
N PRO A 239 8.99 12.81 14.45
CA PRO A 239 9.21 11.56 15.18
C PRO A 239 8.56 10.37 14.47
N CYS A 240 9.26 9.24 14.35
CA CYS A 240 8.68 8.04 13.74
C CYS A 240 7.65 7.36 14.63
N GLY A 241 6.69 6.66 14.02
CA GLY A 241 5.72 5.78 14.69
C GLY A 241 4.27 5.95 14.27
N GLU A 242 3.45 4.97 14.65
CA GLU A 242 2.03 4.87 14.31
C GLU A 242 1.16 5.46 15.42
N TYR A 243 1.21 4.84 16.60
CA TYR A 243 0.35 5.13 17.74
C TYR A 243 1.12 5.81 18.88
N SER A 244 2.44 5.61 18.94
CA SER A 244 3.39 6.22 19.87
C SER A 244 4.70 6.52 19.15
N ASN A 245 5.54 7.41 19.70
CA ASN A 245 6.87 7.64 19.16
C ASN A 245 7.69 6.35 19.31
N ARG A 246 8.43 5.98 18.27
CA ARG A 246 9.42 4.89 18.29
C ARG A 246 10.66 5.28 17.47
N ALA A 247 11.72 4.48 17.57
CA ALA A 247 12.83 4.59 16.62
C ALA A 247 12.30 4.37 15.19
N CYS A 248 12.88 5.08 14.24
CA CYS A 248 12.59 4.85 12.83
C CYS A 248 13.21 3.51 12.41
N MET A 249 12.54 2.79 11.51
CA MET A 249 13.03 1.52 10.99
C MET A 249 14.41 1.67 10.34
N CYS A 250 14.68 2.81 9.72
CA CYS A 250 15.94 3.09 9.03
C CYS A 250 16.99 3.81 9.89
N GLY A 251 16.82 3.77 11.20
CA GLY A 251 17.73 4.42 12.16
C GLY A 251 17.29 5.81 12.57
N GLY A 252 17.76 6.25 13.73
CA GLY A 252 17.35 7.52 14.34
C GLY A 252 15.96 7.46 14.98
N SER A 253 15.48 8.64 15.40
CA SER A 253 14.17 8.82 16.05
C SER A 253 13.21 9.71 15.26
N THR A 254 13.69 10.33 14.19
CA THR A 254 12.93 11.22 13.31
C THR A 254 13.26 10.93 11.85
N GLN A 255 12.31 11.19 10.96
CA GLN A 255 12.55 11.24 9.52
C GLN A 255 12.01 12.55 8.93
N ASN A 256 12.47 12.93 7.74
CA ASN A 256 11.90 14.04 6.97
C ASN A 256 11.48 13.48 5.62
N SER A 257 10.16 13.40 5.40
CA SER A 257 9.58 12.75 4.23
C SER A 257 10.02 13.44 2.92
N VAL A 258 10.03 14.77 2.90
CA VAL A 258 10.48 15.54 1.73
C VAL A 258 11.96 15.30 1.44
N ALA A 259 12.83 15.41 2.43
CA ALA A 259 14.27 15.26 2.21
C ALA A 259 14.62 13.85 1.69
N LEU A 260 13.95 12.81 2.20
CA LEU A 260 14.11 11.45 1.70
C LEU A 260 13.60 11.32 0.27
N LEU A 261 12.41 11.83 -0.04
CA LEU A 261 11.88 11.77 -1.40
C LEU A 261 12.69 12.60 -2.39
N ASP A 262 13.24 13.75 -2.00
CA ASP A 262 14.16 14.54 -2.83
C ASP A 262 15.39 13.70 -3.23
N GLN A 263 15.96 12.96 -2.27
CA GLN A 263 17.10 12.07 -2.51
C GLN A 263 16.74 10.87 -3.42
N ARG A 264 15.54 10.30 -3.26
CA ARG A 264 15.17 9.05 -3.96
C ARG A 264 14.53 9.29 -5.33
N LEU A 265 13.70 10.30 -5.44
CA LEU A 265 12.92 10.61 -6.64
C LEU A 265 13.60 11.66 -7.53
N GLY A 266 14.45 12.51 -6.96
CA GLY A 266 14.96 13.71 -7.63
C GLY A 266 13.88 14.79 -7.72
N LEU A 267 14.30 16.05 -7.79
CA LEU A 267 13.39 17.17 -7.99
C LEU A 267 12.89 17.20 -9.44
N ALA A 268 11.65 17.64 -9.64
CA ALA A 268 11.16 17.94 -10.97
C ALA A 268 11.95 19.12 -11.56
N GLU A 269 12.21 19.08 -12.86
CA GLU A 269 12.86 20.20 -13.54
C GLU A 269 11.96 21.45 -13.54
N PRO A 270 12.54 22.65 -13.36
CA PRO A 270 11.81 23.90 -13.54
C PRO A 270 11.17 23.95 -14.94
N GLY A 271 9.84 23.88 -15.00
CA GLY A 271 9.07 23.91 -16.24
C GLY A 271 8.50 22.57 -16.72
N MET A 272 8.78 21.44 -16.04
CA MET A 272 8.11 20.15 -16.31
C MET A 272 6.76 19.98 -15.59
N VAL A 273 6.30 20.98 -14.84
CA VAL A 273 5.03 20.94 -14.07
C VAL A 273 3.76 20.78 -14.91
N ASP A 274 3.89 20.69 -16.23
CA ASP A 274 2.78 20.42 -17.14
C ASP A 274 3.28 19.76 -18.43
N ALA A 275 4.04 18.67 -18.31
CA ALA A 275 3.95 17.67 -19.37
C ALA A 275 2.49 17.21 -19.28
N GLY A 276 1.62 17.70 -20.18
CA GLY A 276 0.19 17.41 -20.16
C GLY A 276 -0.12 15.90 -20.21
N PRO A 277 -1.18 15.44 -20.90
CA PRO A 277 -1.20 14.03 -21.26
C PRO A 277 0.13 13.76 -21.98
N MET A 278 1.01 12.93 -21.40
CA MET A 278 2.17 12.45 -22.14
C MET A 278 1.62 12.02 -23.50
N PRO A 279 2.23 12.43 -24.64
CA PRO A 279 1.84 11.87 -25.93
C PRO A 279 1.78 10.36 -25.70
N PRO A 280 0.71 9.67 -26.16
CA PRO A 280 0.55 8.25 -25.91
C PRO A 280 1.92 7.63 -26.18
N ILE A 281 2.58 7.14 -25.12
CA ILE A 281 3.78 6.32 -25.31
C ILE A 281 3.23 5.25 -26.21
N ASP A 282 3.67 5.23 -27.47
CA ASP A 282 3.06 4.46 -28.53
C ASP A 282 2.87 3.07 -27.96
N ALA A 283 1.62 2.80 -27.56
CA ALA A 283 1.29 1.60 -26.82
C ALA A 283 1.34 0.56 -27.90
N GLY A 284 2.56 0.12 -28.21
CA GLY A 284 2.82 -0.99 -29.10
C GLY A 284 1.77 -2.03 -28.73
N PRO A 285 1.13 -2.59 -29.77
CA PRO A 285 -0.21 -3.18 -29.69
C PRO A 285 -0.45 -3.79 -28.32
N THR A 286 -1.40 -3.22 -27.57
CA THR A 286 -1.81 -3.67 -26.22
C THR A 286 -1.58 -5.17 -26.15
N PRO A 287 -0.63 -5.65 -25.31
CA PRO A 287 -0.49 -7.07 -25.09
C PRO A 287 -1.89 -7.59 -24.79
N ALA A 288 -2.33 -8.60 -25.56
CA ALA A 288 -3.52 -9.33 -25.19
C ALA A 288 -3.39 -9.65 -23.68
N PRO A 289 -4.48 -9.54 -22.89
CA PRO A 289 -4.43 -9.84 -21.46
C PRO A 289 -3.63 -11.11 -21.31
N ASP A 290 -2.53 -11.03 -20.56
CA ASP A 290 -1.56 -12.11 -20.42
C ASP A 290 -2.32 -13.28 -19.81
N ALA A 291 -2.87 -14.12 -20.69
CA ALA A 291 -3.37 -15.42 -20.37
C ALA A 291 -2.10 -16.19 -20.07
N GLY A 292 -1.57 -15.98 -18.86
CA GLY A 292 -0.41 -16.69 -18.35
C GLY A 292 -0.54 -18.16 -18.73
N PRO A 293 0.58 -18.83 -19.03
CA PRO A 293 0.61 -20.06 -19.80
C PRO A 293 -0.55 -20.96 -19.43
N THR A 294 -1.47 -21.16 -20.37
CA THR A 294 -2.54 -22.15 -20.22
C THR A 294 -1.87 -23.43 -19.76
N PRO A 295 -2.28 -24.04 -18.62
CA PRO A 295 -1.75 -25.33 -18.23
C PRO A 295 -1.86 -26.24 -19.44
N SER A 296 -0.72 -26.75 -19.92
CA SER A 296 -0.72 -27.76 -20.97
C SER A 296 -1.73 -28.82 -20.54
N PRO A 297 -2.71 -29.21 -21.38
CA PRO A 297 -3.51 -30.37 -21.06
C PRO A 297 -2.53 -31.50 -20.81
N ASP A 298 -2.59 -32.06 -19.61
CA ASP A 298 -1.89 -33.30 -19.30
C ASP A 298 -2.32 -34.28 -20.39
N ALA A 299 -1.39 -34.59 -21.29
CA ALA A 299 -1.52 -35.73 -22.17
C ALA A 299 -1.36 -36.96 -21.30
N GLY A 300 -2.43 -37.27 -20.55
CA GLY A 300 -2.56 -38.52 -19.85
C GLY A 300 -2.33 -39.64 -20.86
N PRO A 301 -1.60 -40.70 -20.49
CA PRO A 301 -1.32 -41.80 -21.39
C PRO A 301 -2.65 -42.43 -21.85
N ASN A 302 -2.79 -42.52 -23.15
CA ASN A 302 -3.89 -43.19 -23.85
C ASN A 302 -4.16 -44.57 -23.22
N PRO A 303 -5.42 -44.96 -22.97
CA PRO A 303 -5.72 -46.30 -22.48
C PRO A 303 -5.48 -47.30 -23.60
N SER A 304 -4.40 -48.08 -23.46
CA SER A 304 -4.18 -49.27 -24.27
C SER A 304 -5.29 -50.28 -23.98
N THR A 305 -6.12 -50.54 -24.99
CA THR A 305 -6.99 -51.70 -25.06
C THR A 305 -6.12 -52.96 -25.12
N ASP A 306 -6.08 -53.73 -24.04
CA ASP A 306 -5.64 -55.12 -24.10
C ASP A 306 -6.75 -56.03 -23.55
N ALA A 307 -7.21 -56.91 -24.43
CA ALA A 307 -8.16 -57.95 -24.15
C ALA A 307 -7.35 -59.21 -23.83
N GLY A 308 -7.39 -59.68 -22.58
CA GLY A 308 -6.62 -60.86 -22.22
C GLY A 308 -6.87 -61.42 -20.82
N THR A 309 -7.79 -62.38 -20.77
CA THR A 309 -7.79 -63.58 -19.92
C THR A 309 -7.72 -63.47 -18.38
N GLN A 310 -8.84 -63.88 -17.78
CA GLN A 310 -9.00 -64.37 -16.41
C GLN A 310 -8.14 -65.63 -16.14
N PRO A 311 -7.51 -65.73 -14.95
CA PRO A 311 -7.39 -67.02 -14.24
C PRO A 311 -7.92 -66.86 -12.79
N GLN A 312 -8.98 -67.58 -12.43
CA GLN A 312 -8.91 -68.79 -11.61
C GLN A 312 -8.31 -68.56 -10.21
N ASP A 313 -9.25 -68.48 -9.26
CA ASP A 313 -9.14 -68.74 -7.84
C ASP A 313 -8.74 -70.21 -7.58
N PRO A 314 -7.66 -70.45 -6.81
CA PRO A 314 -7.45 -71.74 -6.15
C PRO A 314 -7.24 -71.58 -4.65
N ASP A 315 -8.16 -72.17 -3.89
CA ASP A 315 -7.97 -72.87 -2.60
C ASP A 315 -7.43 -72.03 -1.41
N ALA A 316 -8.25 -71.77 -0.39
CA ALA A 316 -8.62 -72.75 0.63
C ALA A 316 -7.42 -73.52 1.20
N ALA A 317 -6.82 -72.98 2.28
CA ALA A 317 -6.04 -73.79 3.21
C ALA A 317 -6.34 -73.36 4.65
N ILE A 318 -7.04 -74.27 5.32
CA ILE A 318 -7.27 -74.37 6.76
C ILE A 318 -5.91 -74.55 7.45
N ASN A 319 -5.69 -73.89 8.60
CA ASN A 319 -4.77 -74.42 9.61
C ASN A 319 -5.39 -74.30 11.02
N PRO A 320 -5.52 -75.40 11.77
CA PRO A 320 -6.11 -75.45 13.10
C PRO A 320 -5.04 -75.45 14.20
N GLY A 321 -5.33 -74.81 15.33
CA GLY A 321 -4.73 -75.14 16.62
C GLY A 321 -3.95 -74.02 17.29
N ASP A 322 -4.63 -73.26 18.14
CA ASP A 322 -4.07 -72.82 19.42
C ASP A 322 -5.23 -72.50 20.41
N PRO A 323 -5.43 -73.29 21.48
CA PRO A 323 -6.37 -72.99 22.54
C PRO A 323 -5.61 -72.57 23.80
N ASP A 324 -5.73 -71.31 24.22
CA ASP A 324 -5.61 -71.01 25.64
C ASP A 324 -6.54 -69.88 26.08
N ALA A 325 -7.22 -70.19 27.17
CA ALA A 325 -8.34 -69.48 27.75
C ALA A 325 -7.87 -68.43 28.77
N GLY A 326 -8.64 -67.34 28.90
CA GLY A 326 -8.55 -66.47 30.06
C GLY A 326 -9.36 -65.17 29.94
N PRO A 327 -10.36 -64.92 30.81
CA PRO A 327 -11.26 -63.77 30.72
C PRO A 327 -10.82 -62.60 31.61
N GLY A 328 -11.05 -61.37 31.14
CA GLY A 328 -10.91 -60.14 31.92
C GLY A 328 -11.48 -58.98 31.10
N SER A 329 -12.72 -58.59 31.36
CA SER A 329 -13.10 -57.48 32.25
C SER A 329 -13.54 -56.28 31.42
N SER A 330 -14.84 -56.02 31.54
CA SER A 330 -15.55 -54.80 31.19
C SER A 330 -14.76 -53.53 31.47
N ASP A 331 -14.78 -52.59 30.52
CA ASP A 331 -14.89 -51.17 30.85
C ASP A 331 -15.76 -50.45 29.82
N GLU A 332 -16.74 -49.74 30.39
CA GLU A 332 -17.70 -48.85 29.78
C GLU A 332 -16.98 -47.65 29.14
N ILE A 333 -17.38 -47.23 27.93
CA ILE A 333 -17.57 -45.81 27.64
C ILE A 333 -18.86 -45.65 26.83
N SER A 334 -19.88 -45.20 27.56
CA SER A 334 -21.18 -44.79 27.07
C SER A 334 -21.07 -43.51 26.22
N ALA A 335 -21.68 -43.54 25.04
CA ALA A 335 -21.86 -42.39 24.17
C ALA A 335 -22.98 -41.49 24.73
N GLY A 336 -22.62 -40.30 25.21
CA GLY A 336 -23.55 -39.26 25.62
C GLY A 336 -23.59 -38.11 24.63
N CYS A 337 -24.64 -38.05 23.80
CA CYS A 337 -25.03 -36.84 23.08
C CYS A 337 -25.66 -35.85 24.06
N GLY A 338 -25.11 -34.63 24.15
CA GLY A 338 -25.64 -33.54 24.97
C GLY A 338 -25.77 -32.25 24.16
N CYS A 339 -27.01 -31.88 23.85
CA CYS A 339 -27.40 -30.57 23.33
C CYS A 339 -27.22 -29.52 24.44
N ALA A 340 -26.47 -28.44 24.17
CA ALA A 340 -26.36 -27.30 25.08
C ALA A 340 -27.21 -26.12 24.60
N SER A 341 -28.15 -25.77 25.46
CA SER A 341 -29.15 -24.72 25.40
C SER A 341 -28.54 -23.31 25.50
N GLY A 342 -29.21 -22.35 24.87
CA GLY A 342 -28.81 -20.94 24.80
C GLY A 342 -28.76 -20.22 26.16
N SER A 343 -27.85 -19.26 26.24
CA SER A 343 -27.81 -18.24 27.29
C SER A 343 -27.96 -16.86 26.64
N SER A 344 -29.11 -16.23 26.88
CA SER A 344 -29.39 -14.84 26.51
C SER A 344 -28.67 -13.90 27.47
N SER A 345 -27.62 -13.22 27.01
CA SER A 345 -26.97 -12.14 27.76
C SER A 345 -27.83 -10.88 27.68
N GLY A 346 -28.45 -10.51 28.80
CA GLY A 346 -29.19 -9.26 28.95
C GLY A 346 -28.28 -8.04 28.89
N ILE A 347 -28.72 -7.00 28.17
CA ILE A 347 -28.03 -5.72 28.04
C ILE A 347 -28.13 -4.96 29.38
N PRO A 348 -27.03 -4.43 29.94
CA PRO A 348 -27.06 -3.69 31.19
C PRO A 348 -27.85 -2.37 31.06
N PRO A 349 -28.63 -1.98 32.08
CA PRO A 349 -29.58 -0.85 32.02
C PRO A 349 -28.94 0.52 31.77
N HIS A 350 -27.61 0.64 31.91
CA HIS A 350 -26.86 1.87 31.63
C HIS A 350 -26.70 2.13 30.12
N LEU A 351 -26.77 1.08 29.28
CA LEU A 351 -26.62 1.20 27.83
C LEU A 351 -27.89 1.77 27.15
N LEU A 352 -29.06 1.57 27.77
CA LEU A 352 -30.34 2.09 27.28
C LEU A 352 -30.47 3.62 27.45
N LEU A 353 -29.87 4.19 28.50
CA LEU A 353 -29.90 5.63 28.74
C LEU A 353 -29.01 6.39 27.73
N ALA A 354 -27.87 5.80 27.34
CA ALA A 354 -26.96 6.38 26.36
C ALA A 354 -27.57 6.43 24.94
N MET A 355 -28.32 5.39 24.54
CA MET A 355 -29.01 5.39 23.24
C MET A 355 -30.18 6.40 23.18
N ALA A 356 -30.91 6.60 24.28
CA ALA A 356 -31.97 7.60 24.34
C ALA A 356 -31.44 9.04 24.19
N VAL A 357 -30.29 9.35 24.82
CA VAL A 357 -29.65 10.67 24.69
C VAL A 357 -29.12 10.90 23.26
N LEU A 358 -28.55 9.89 22.60
CA LEU A 358 -28.06 10.01 21.23
C LEU A 358 -29.20 10.28 20.22
N LEU A 359 -30.36 9.67 20.43
CA LEU A 359 -31.55 9.88 19.59
C LEU A 359 -32.17 11.27 19.77
N ILE A 360 -32.14 11.83 20.98
CA ILE A 360 -32.62 13.20 21.26
C ILE A 360 -31.66 14.26 20.67
N VAL A 361 -30.34 14.02 20.68
CA VAL A 361 -29.37 14.94 20.06
C VAL A 361 -29.49 14.92 18.53
N ARG A 362 -29.67 13.73 17.93
CA ARG A 362 -29.88 13.60 16.46
C ARG A 362 -31.20 14.21 15.98
N SER A 363 -32.26 14.19 16.78
CA SER A 363 -33.54 14.80 16.38
C SER A 363 -33.47 16.33 16.40
N ARG A 364 -32.75 16.91 17.37
CA ARG A 364 -32.54 18.37 17.48
C ARG A 364 -31.62 18.91 16.38
N SER A 365 -30.62 18.16 15.94
CA SER A 365 -29.74 18.59 14.84
C SER A 365 -30.46 18.63 13.49
N ARG A 366 -31.32 17.64 13.20
CA ARG A 366 -32.16 17.62 12.00
C ARG A 366 -33.20 18.74 11.97
N ALA A 367 -33.79 19.09 13.12
CA ALA A 367 -34.72 20.21 13.23
C ALA A 367 -34.03 21.57 12.94
N ARG A 368 -32.81 21.79 13.44
CA ARG A 368 -32.03 23.00 13.16
C ARG A 368 -31.59 23.11 11.70
N ALA A 369 -31.22 21.99 11.06
CA ALA A 369 -30.87 21.97 9.65
C ALA A 369 -32.07 22.32 8.75
N ARG A 370 -33.28 21.84 9.09
CA ARG A 370 -34.51 22.19 8.35
C ARG A 370 -34.95 23.65 8.53
N ALA A 371 -34.67 24.26 9.67
CA ALA A 371 -34.98 25.67 9.91
C ALA A 371 -34.07 26.62 9.09
N ARG A 372 -32.80 26.26 8.89
CA ARG A 372 -31.85 27.04 8.07
C ARG A 372 -32.07 26.93 6.56
N ALA A 373 -32.75 25.88 6.09
CA ALA A 373 -33.06 25.70 4.67
C ALA A 373 -34.35 26.44 4.22
N ARG A 374 -35.03 27.12 5.14
CA ARG A 374 -36.29 27.86 4.88
C ARG A 374 -36.15 29.38 5.08
N SER A 375 -34.95 29.85 5.40
CA SER A 375 -34.53 31.25 5.42
C SER A 375 -33.56 31.47 4.28
#